data_AF-A0A914QT30-F1
#
_entry.id   AF-A0A914QT30-F1
#
_cell.length_a   1.000
_cell.length_b   1.000
_cell.length_c   1.000
_cell.angle_alpha   90.00
_cell.angle_beta   90.00
_cell.angle_gamma   90.00
#
_symmetry.space_group_name_H-M   'P 1'
#
loop_
_entity.id
_entity.type
_entity.pdbx_description
1 polymer ?
#
loop_
_entity_poly.entity_id
_entity_poly.type
_entity_poly.pdbx_seq_one_letter_code
_entity_poly.pdbx_strand_id
1 'polypeptide(L)'
;MPYNYFVIDTRSQKEFSSGSIPDSYNLSGRLLVDAPEKFTNAMTTLMRFKKESCATDHICFFGSGLEEDDSYMVMVISSFLHKNVNHISYVDGGYKALHSVLKETNNLNKLSNHFDGNACLHCNGQKAEAKESFTWVSFKFLNFHGC
;
A
#
# COMPACT_ATOMS: atom_id res chain seq x y z
N MET A 1 -0.43 -20.24 -13.79
CA MET A 1 -1.00 -20.02 -12.44
C MET A 1 -0.84 -18.54 -12.15
N PRO A 2 -1.92 -17.74 -12.00
CA PRO A 2 -1.75 -16.34 -11.63
C PRO A 2 -1.16 -16.27 -10.22
N TYR A 3 -0.22 -15.35 -10.00
CA TYR A 3 0.30 -15.05 -8.66
C TYR A 3 -0.75 -14.25 -7.90
N ASN A 4 -1.09 -14.69 -6.69
CA ASN A 4 -1.97 -13.94 -5.79
C ASN A 4 -1.14 -13.01 -4.91
N TYR A 5 -1.71 -11.85 -4.60
CA TYR A 5 -1.06 -10.82 -3.80
C TYR A 5 -1.82 -10.56 -2.50
N PHE A 6 -1.10 -10.58 -1.40
CA PHE A 6 -1.55 -10.11 -0.10
C PHE A 6 -1.19 -8.64 0.04
N VAL A 7 -2.17 -7.75 -0.18
CA VAL A 7 -1.95 -6.31 -0.25
C VAL A 7 -1.99 -5.68 1.14
N ILE A 8 -0.91 -4.96 1.48
CA ILE A 8 -0.78 -4.18 2.73
C ILE A 8 -0.72 -2.70 2.37
N ASP A 9 -1.78 -1.96 2.70
CA ASP A 9 -1.85 -0.50 2.53
C ASP A 9 -1.25 0.18 3.78
N THR A 10 -0.15 0.92 3.59
CA THR A 10 0.58 1.57 4.68
C THR A 10 0.19 3.02 4.92
N ARG A 11 -0.81 3.54 4.18
CA ARG A 11 -1.33 4.89 4.39
C ARG A 11 -2.05 4.98 5.75
N SER A 12 -2.38 6.21 6.15
CA SER A 12 -3.13 6.40 7.39
C SER A 12 -4.50 5.71 7.33
N GLN A 13 -5.04 5.34 8.49
CA GLN A 13 -6.38 4.75 8.58
C GLN A 13 -7.46 5.65 7.95
N LYS A 14 -7.28 6.97 8.04
CA LYS A 14 -8.19 7.95 7.43
C LYS A 14 -8.18 7.84 5.90
N GLU A 15 -7.00 7.78 5.29
CA GLU A 15 -6.86 7.65 3.83
C GLU A 15 -7.38 6.31 3.34
N PHE A 16 -7.06 5.22 4.06
CA PHE A 16 -7.57 3.88 3.76
C PHE A 16 -9.10 3.82 3.75
N SER A 17 -9.74 4.44 4.76
CA SER A 17 -11.20 4.51 4.85
C SER A 17 -11.83 5.48 3.85
N SER A 18 -11.03 6.24 3.10
CA SER A 18 -11.49 7.20 2.07
C SER A 18 -11.24 6.72 0.64
N GLY A 19 -10.92 5.43 0.48
CA GLY A 19 -10.59 4.82 -0.79
C GLY A 19 -9.42 3.87 -0.64
N SER A 20 -9.64 2.57 -0.84
CA SER A 20 -8.59 1.54 -0.77
C SER A 20 -8.80 0.45 -1.82
N ILE A 21 -7.77 -0.38 -1.99
CA ILE A 21 -7.86 -1.57 -2.84
C ILE A 21 -8.77 -2.59 -2.15
N PRO A 22 -9.72 -3.23 -2.86
CA PRO A 22 -10.51 -4.31 -2.29
C PRO A 22 -9.65 -5.40 -1.65
N ASP A 23 -10.12 -5.93 -0.51
CA ASP A 23 -9.48 -7.00 0.26
C ASP A 23 -8.04 -6.70 0.75
N SER A 24 -7.62 -5.43 0.73
CA SER A 24 -6.34 -5.01 1.31
C SER A 24 -6.41 -4.81 2.83
N TYR A 25 -5.27 -4.96 3.49
CA TYR A 25 -5.13 -4.76 4.93
C TYR A 25 -4.44 -3.42 5.22
N ASN A 26 -4.99 -2.62 6.14
CA ASN A 26 -4.31 -1.42 6.58
C ASN A 26 -3.29 -1.73 7.69
N LEU A 27 -2.03 -1.34 7.45
CA LEU A 27 -0.98 -1.31 8.45
C LEU A 27 -0.26 0.03 8.32
N SER A 28 -0.84 1.08 8.90
CA SER A 28 -0.29 2.44 8.83
C SER A 28 1.20 2.47 9.20
N GLY A 29 2.03 2.96 8.28
CA GLY A 29 3.49 3.00 8.45
C GLY A 29 3.92 3.88 9.62
N ARG A 30 3.15 4.94 9.91
CA ARG A 30 3.40 5.82 11.05
C ARG A 30 3.33 5.11 12.40
N LEU A 31 2.56 4.01 12.51
CA LEU A 31 2.49 3.24 13.76
C LEU A 31 3.86 2.72 14.19
N LEU A 32 4.78 2.47 13.25
CA LEU A 32 6.13 2.02 13.56
C LEU A 32 6.91 3.04 14.40
N VAL A 33 6.63 4.34 14.22
CA VAL A 33 7.29 5.44 14.95
C VAL A 33 6.45 5.88 16.13
N ASP A 34 5.15 6.12 15.90
CA ASP A 34 4.26 6.74 16.89
C ASP A 34 3.83 5.77 18.00
N ALA A 35 3.71 4.47 17.69
CA ALA A 35 3.26 3.45 18.63
C ALA A 35 3.83 2.05 18.29
N PRO A 36 5.14 1.80 18.50
CA PRO A 36 5.82 0.58 18.05
C PRO A 36 5.22 -0.73 18.58
N GLU A 37 4.66 -0.71 19.80
CA GLU A 37 3.97 -1.88 20.36
C GLU A 37 2.68 -2.21 19.60
N LYS A 38 1.89 -1.19 19.23
CA LYS A 38 0.68 -1.39 18.41
C LYS A 38 1.03 -1.92 17.04
N PHE A 39 2.11 -1.39 16.43
CA PHE A 39 2.64 -1.91 15.17
C PHE A 39 3.02 -3.39 15.29
N THR A 40 3.78 -3.77 16.32
CA THR A 40 4.23 -5.15 16.53
C THR A 40 3.04 -6.12 16.69
N ASN A 41 2.02 -5.72 17.44
CA ASN A 41 0.80 -6.51 17.62
C ASN A 41 0.01 -6.66 16.31
N ALA A 42 -0.17 -5.56 15.57
CA ALA A 42 -0.85 -5.55 14.28
C ALA A 42 -0.11 -6.44 13.26
N MET A 43 1.20 -6.28 13.15
CA MET A 43 2.07 -7.08 12.28
C MET A 43 2.00 -8.57 12.63
N THR A 44 2.07 -8.92 13.92
CA THR A 44 1.98 -10.33 14.36
C THR A 44 0.64 -10.96 13.98
N THR A 45 -0.45 -10.22 14.19
CA THR A 45 -1.80 -10.66 13.82
C THR A 45 -1.94 -10.83 12.31
N LEU A 46 -1.43 -9.86 11.55
CA LEU A 46 -1.45 -9.87 10.09
C LEU A 46 -0.67 -11.06 9.52
N MET A 47 0.52 -11.33 10.06
CA MET A 47 1.36 -12.45 9.61
C MET A 47 0.75 -13.80 9.97
N ARG A 48 0.09 -13.92 11.12
CA ARG A 48 -0.67 -15.13 11.48
C ARG A 48 -1.80 -15.36 10.48
N PHE A 49 -2.60 -14.32 10.20
CA PHE A 49 -3.68 -14.41 9.23
C PHE A 49 -3.17 -14.79 7.84
N LYS A 50 -2.10 -14.15 7.34
CA LYS A 50 -1.49 -14.51 6.05
C LYS A 50 -1.08 -15.98 6.02
N LYS A 51 -0.45 -16.49 7.09
CA LYS A 51 -0.01 -17.89 7.16
C LYS A 51 -1.18 -18.88 7.10
N GLU A 52 -2.32 -18.52 7.68
CA GLU A 52 -3.51 -19.38 7.75
C GLU A 52 -4.35 -19.34 6.46
N SER A 53 -4.49 -18.16 5.83
CA SER A 53 -5.43 -17.94 4.73
C SER A 53 -4.78 -17.73 3.36
N CYS A 54 -3.56 -17.22 3.32
CA CYS A 54 -2.90 -16.69 2.12
C CYS A 54 -1.41 -17.05 2.09
N ALA A 55 -1.06 -18.26 2.52
CA ALA A 55 0.33 -18.64 2.81
C ALA A 55 1.26 -18.46 1.59
N THR A 56 0.76 -18.79 0.40
CA THR A 56 1.49 -18.73 -0.87
C THR A 56 1.52 -17.35 -1.52
N ASP A 57 0.73 -16.40 -1.03
CA ASP A 57 0.56 -15.11 -1.69
C ASP A 57 1.79 -14.21 -1.49
N HIS A 58 2.16 -13.47 -2.52
CA HIS A 58 3.24 -12.48 -2.46
C HIS A 58 2.74 -11.27 -1.67
N ILE A 59 3.58 -10.71 -0.79
CA ILE A 59 3.21 -9.48 -0.09
C ILE A 59 3.44 -8.31 -1.04
N CYS A 60 2.42 -7.46 -1.22
CA CYS A 60 2.57 -6.21 -1.93
C CYS A 60 2.23 -5.04 -1.02
N PHE A 61 3.21 -4.17 -0.79
CA PHE A 61 3.00 -2.93 -0.06
C PHE A 61 2.46 -1.83 -0.97
N PHE A 62 1.57 -1.01 -0.41
CA PHE A 62 0.95 0.11 -1.07
C PHE A 62 1.11 1.37 -0.22
N GLY A 63 1.87 2.33 -0.74
CA GLY A 63 2.07 3.65 -0.15
C GLY A 63 1.07 4.67 -0.67
N SER A 64 1.27 5.92 -0.25
CA SER A 64 0.55 7.08 -0.77
C SER A 64 0.96 7.44 -2.19
N GLY A 65 2.24 7.22 -2.54
CA GLY A 65 2.86 7.81 -3.73
C GLY A 65 3.47 9.20 -3.48
N LEU A 66 3.56 9.62 -2.22
CA LEU A 66 4.27 10.82 -1.76
C LEU A 66 5.52 10.37 -1.01
N GLU A 67 6.68 10.93 -1.37
CA GLU A 67 7.99 10.48 -0.87
C GLU A 67 8.10 10.52 0.66
N GLU A 68 7.58 11.58 1.29
CA GLU A 68 7.60 11.73 2.75
C GLU A 68 6.84 10.62 3.46
N ASP A 69 5.62 10.31 3.00
CA ASP A 69 4.78 9.29 3.63
C ASP A 69 5.24 7.86 3.25
N ASP A 70 5.78 7.69 2.04
CA ASP A 70 6.29 6.41 1.56
C ASP A 70 7.62 6.03 2.24
N SER A 71 8.32 6.98 2.86
CA SER A 71 9.49 6.68 3.71
C SER A 71 9.12 5.76 4.88
N TYR A 72 7.93 5.95 5.48
CA TYR A 72 7.40 5.04 6.50
C TYR A 72 7.05 3.66 5.92
N MET A 73 6.54 3.58 4.69
CA MET A 73 6.32 2.29 4.00
C MET A 73 7.64 1.52 3.87
N VAL A 74 8.73 2.18 3.47
CA VAL A 74 10.05 1.56 3.35
C VAL A 74 10.56 1.06 4.71
N MET A 75 10.30 1.79 5.80
CA MET A 75 10.63 1.33 7.15
C MET A 75 9.83 0.07 7.54
N VAL A 76 8.53 0.03 7.22
CA VAL A 76 7.70 -1.17 7.42
C VAL A 76 8.24 -2.34 6.58
N ILE A 77 8.55 -2.13 5.31
CA ILE A 77 9.13 -3.18 4.48
C ILE A 77 10.42 -3.72 5.11
N SER A 78 11.28 -2.83 5.59
CA SER A 78 12.52 -3.19 6.28
C SER A 78 12.26 -4.04 7.53
N SER A 79 11.20 -3.76 8.30
CA SER A 79 10.84 -4.57 9.46
C SER A 79 10.37 -5.99 9.09
N PHE A 80 9.74 -6.16 7.93
CA PHE A 80 9.38 -7.47 7.39
C PHE A 80 10.62 -8.23 6.89
N LEU A 81 11.51 -7.55 6.17
CA LEU A 81 12.77 -8.13 5.67
C LEU A 81 13.67 -8.60 6.82
N HIS A 82 13.81 -7.82 7.90
CA HIS A 82 14.56 -8.23 9.10
C HIS A 82 14.00 -9.51 9.77
N LYS A 83 12.75 -9.87 9.51
CA LYS A 83 12.12 -11.11 10.01
C LYS A 83 12.17 -12.24 8.98
N ASN A 84 13.00 -12.12 7.94
CA ASN A 84 13.15 -13.08 6.84
C ASN A 84 11.82 -13.37 6.11
N VAL A 85 10.95 -12.36 5.99
CA VAL A 85 9.75 -12.48 5.17
C VAL A 85 10.12 -12.30 3.70
N ASN A 86 9.87 -13.34 2.91
CA ASN A 86 10.20 -13.38 1.49
C ASN A 86 9.03 -12.92 0.62
N HIS A 87 9.30 -12.77 -0.70
CA HIS A 87 8.29 -12.47 -1.71
C HIS A 87 7.58 -11.14 -1.49
N ILE A 88 8.36 -10.13 -1.09
CA ILE A 88 7.90 -8.76 -0.88
C ILE A 88 8.08 -7.95 -2.16
N SER A 89 7.03 -7.22 -2.50
CA SER A 89 7.00 -6.21 -3.55
C SER A 89 6.31 -4.95 -3.03
N TYR A 90 6.44 -3.84 -3.76
CA TYR A 90 5.64 -2.65 -3.55
C TYR A 90 5.27 -1.99 -4.87
N VAL A 91 4.23 -1.17 -4.86
CA VAL A 91 3.80 -0.42 -6.03
C VAL A 91 4.47 0.95 -6.11
N ASP A 92 5.23 1.15 -7.17
CA ASP A 92 5.83 2.44 -7.49
C ASP A 92 4.75 3.49 -7.79
N GLY A 93 4.84 4.65 -7.14
CA GLY A 93 3.83 5.72 -7.22
C GLY A 93 2.55 5.48 -6.40
N GLY A 94 2.45 4.34 -5.70
CA GLY A 94 1.44 4.08 -4.67
C GLY A 94 -0.02 4.33 -5.08
N TYR A 95 -0.84 4.72 -4.10
CA TYR A 95 -2.26 5.03 -4.31
C TYR A 95 -2.46 6.18 -5.29
N LYS A 96 -1.58 7.18 -5.32
CA LYS A 96 -1.63 8.28 -6.28
C LYS A 96 -1.62 7.79 -7.73
N ALA A 97 -0.68 6.92 -8.09
CA ALA A 97 -0.57 6.38 -9.45
C ALA A 97 -1.78 5.51 -9.81
N LEU A 98 -2.18 4.61 -8.91
CA LEU A 98 -3.37 3.76 -9.09
C LEU A 98 -4.63 4.62 -9.31
N HIS A 99 -4.82 5.64 -8.47
CA HIS A 99 -5.98 6.52 -8.56
C HIS A 99 -6.01 7.29 -9.89
N SER A 100 -4.87 7.75 -10.41
CA SER A 100 -4.82 8.40 -11.73
C SER A 100 -5.31 7.46 -12.83
N VAL A 101 -4.78 6.24 -12.87
CA VAL A 101 -5.17 5.23 -13.88
C VAL A 101 -6.65 4.88 -13.78
N LEU A 102 -7.19 4.71 -12.57
CA LEU A 102 -8.60 4.40 -12.37
C LEU A 102 -9.50 5.59 -12.73
N LYS A 103 -9.06 6.83 -12.48
CA LYS A 103 -9.79 8.03 -12.89
C LYS A 103 -9.84 8.17 -14.41
N GLU A 104 -8.70 8.02 -15.08
CA GLU A 104 -8.57 8.11 -16.54
C GLU A 104 -9.39 7.03 -17.27
N THR A 105 -9.46 5.83 -16.68
CA THR A 105 -10.23 4.70 -17.25
C THR A 105 -11.67 4.63 -16.75
N ASN A 106 -12.14 5.62 -15.99
CA ASN A 106 -13.48 5.69 -15.39
C ASN A 106 -13.85 4.44 -14.55
N ASN A 107 -12.90 3.94 -13.77
CA ASN A 107 -12.98 2.74 -12.94
C ASN A 107 -12.81 3.02 -11.43
N LEU A 108 -13.01 4.26 -10.97
CA LEU A 108 -12.88 4.60 -9.54
C LEU A 108 -13.86 3.80 -8.65
N ASN A 109 -14.96 3.33 -9.21
CA ASN A 109 -15.92 2.45 -8.54
C ASN A 109 -15.34 1.07 -8.13
N LYS A 110 -14.13 0.73 -8.59
CA LYS A 110 -13.41 -0.49 -8.16
C LYS A 110 -12.70 -0.31 -6.81
N LEU A 111 -12.59 0.92 -6.31
CA LEU A 111 -11.99 1.19 -5.00
C LEU A 111 -13.03 0.99 -3.89
N SER A 112 -12.62 0.32 -2.82
CA SER A 112 -13.43 0.18 -1.61
C SER A 112 -13.52 1.51 -0.87
N ASN A 113 -14.67 1.79 -0.26
CA ASN A 113 -14.93 3.02 0.53
C ASN A 113 -14.77 4.34 -0.24
N HIS A 114 -14.71 4.29 -1.57
CA HIS A 114 -14.58 5.45 -2.45
C HIS A 114 -15.95 5.86 -3.01
N PHE A 115 -16.88 6.27 -2.14
CA PHE A 115 -18.29 6.46 -2.51
C PHE A 115 -18.52 7.71 -3.39
N ASP A 116 -18.19 8.89 -2.88
CA ASP A 116 -18.47 10.18 -3.53
C ASP A 116 -17.19 10.95 -3.86
N GLY A 117 -16.02 10.40 -3.54
CA GLY A 117 -14.71 11.05 -3.70
C GLY A 117 -14.46 12.21 -2.74
N ASN A 118 -15.46 12.68 -1.98
CA ASN A 118 -15.33 13.88 -1.13
C ASN A 118 -14.42 13.66 0.08
N ALA A 119 -14.22 12.42 0.51
CA ALA A 119 -13.24 12.10 1.54
C ALA A 119 -11.84 11.81 0.95
N CYS A 120 -11.75 11.57 -0.36
CA CYS A 120 -10.50 11.18 -1.01
C CYS A 120 -9.63 12.40 -1.32
N LEU A 121 -8.42 12.42 -0.77
CA LEU A 121 -7.45 13.49 -0.99
C LEU A 121 -7.10 13.69 -2.47
N HIS A 122 -7.09 12.62 -3.28
CA HIS A 122 -6.76 12.72 -4.70
C HIS A 122 -7.93 13.16 -5.59
N CYS A 123 -9.18 13.00 -5.14
CA CYS A 123 -10.34 13.58 -5.81
C CYS A 123 -10.44 15.09 -5.52
N ASN A 124 -10.23 15.48 -4.26
CA ASN A 124 -10.35 16.88 -3.83
C ASN A 124 -9.12 17.74 -4.14
N GLY A 125 -7.93 17.14 -4.11
CA GLY A 125 -6.65 17.85 -4.23
C GLY A 125 -6.26 18.26 -5.65
N GLN A 126 -6.91 17.75 -6.69
CA GLN A 126 -6.57 18.03 -8.09
C GLN A 126 -7.29 19.27 -8.65
N LYS A 127 -7.23 20.41 -7.95
CA LYS A 127 -7.44 21.73 -8.60
C LYS A 127 -6.15 22.36 -9.12
N ALA A 128 -4.99 21.74 -8.92
CA ALA A 128 -3.73 22.22 -9.49
C ALA A 128 -2.80 21.07 -9.87
N GLU A 129 -2.11 21.26 -11.00
CA GLU A 129 -0.97 20.52 -11.53
C GLU A 129 -1.25 19.26 -12.37
N ALA A 130 -1.42 19.54 -13.67
CA ALA A 130 -1.17 18.60 -14.75
C ALA A 130 0.30 18.67 -15.20
N LYS A 131 0.79 17.52 -15.71
CA LYS A 131 2.14 17.12 -16.15
C LYS A 131 2.88 16.40 -15.00
N GLU A 132 3.22 15.12 -15.11
CA GLU A 132 4.01 14.50 -16.17
C GLU A 132 3.60 13.05 -16.55
N SER A 133 4.30 12.58 -17.59
CA SER A 133 4.16 11.37 -18.40
C SER A 133 3.98 10.03 -17.68
N PHE A 134 3.18 9.18 -18.33
CA PHE A 134 2.88 7.78 -18.04
C PHE A 134 4.08 6.95 -17.58
N THR A 135 3.91 6.29 -16.43
CA THR A 135 4.67 5.09 -16.05
C THR A 135 3.69 3.96 -15.76
N TRP A 136 4.04 2.76 -16.23
CA TRP A 136 3.34 1.53 -15.85
C TRP A 136 3.44 1.34 -14.33
N VAL A 137 2.33 0.96 -13.69
CA VAL A 137 2.31 0.50 -12.29
C VAL A 137 3.29 -0.66 -12.18
N SER A 138 4.50 -0.37 -11.69
CA SER A 138 5.60 -1.31 -11.65
C SER A 138 5.70 -1.86 -10.25
N PHE A 139 5.62 -3.18 -10.13
CA PHE A 139 5.94 -3.86 -8.88
C PHE A 139 7.46 -3.94 -8.76
N LYS A 140 8.04 -3.24 -7.80
CA LYS A 140 9.45 -3.36 -7.48
C LYS A 140 9.61 -4.47 -6.44
N PHE A 141 10.34 -5.52 -6.81
CA PHE A 141 10.79 -6.55 -5.88
C PHE A 141 12.06 -6.08 -5.19
N LEU A 142 12.05 -6.07 -3.86
CA LEU A 142 13.25 -5.76 -3.07
C LEU A 142 14.02 -7.06 -2.82
N ASN A 143 15.09 -7.27 -3.58
CA ASN A 143 16.05 -8.35 -3.35
C ASN A 143 17.29 -7.78 -2.65
N PHE A 144 17.28 -7.73 -1.32
CA PHE A 144 18.51 -7.47 -0.57
C PHE A 144 19.34 -8.76 -0.56
N HIS A 145 20.36 -8.83 -1.43
CA HIS A 145 21.46 -9.78 -1.24
C HIS A 145 22.32 -9.25 -0.10
N GLY A 146 22.20 -9.88 1.07
CA GLY A 146 23.02 -9.53 2.23
C GLY A 146 24.52 -9.73 1.94
N CYS A 147 25.31 -8.76 2.36
CA CYS A 147 26.69 -8.97 2.81
C CYS A 147 26.68 -9.04 4.34
#